data_AF-A0A953EC51-F1
#
_entry.id   AF-A0A953EC51-F1
#
_cell.length_a   1.000
_cell.length_b   1.000
_cell.length_c   1.000
_cell.angle_alpha   90.00
_cell.angle_beta   90.00
_cell.angle_gamma   90.00
#
_symmetry.space_group_name_H-M   'P 1'
#
loop_
_entity.id
_entity.type
_entity.pdbx_description
1 polymer ?
#
loop_
_entity_poly.entity_id
_entity_poly.type
_entity_poly.pdbx_seq_one_letter_code
_entity_poly.pdbx_strand_id
1 'polypeptide(L)'
;MRVAVVDPGSGNLASVLRALDRASAMAEVPVRAATTRDPAEVAQADRIILPGQGAFAACMRGLQALPGMVETLESRVRAQGVPLLGICVGMQILAERGLEHGVTPGLGWIRGE
;
A
#
# COMPACT_ATOMS: atom_id res chain seq x y z
N MET A 1 -3.68 4.56 -17.05
CA MET A 1 -4.12 4.35 -15.65
C MET A 1 -3.05 4.87 -14.69
N ARG A 2 -3.44 5.63 -13.66
CA ARG A 2 -2.54 6.14 -12.60
C ARG A 2 -2.49 5.16 -11.43
N VAL A 3 -1.30 4.70 -11.08
CA VAL A 3 -1.06 3.80 -9.95
C VAL A 3 -0.25 4.54 -8.90
N ALA A 4 -0.80 4.72 -7.71
CA ALA A 4 -0.02 5.22 -6.58
C ALA A 4 0.64 4.04 -5.86
N VAL A 5 1.96 4.11 -5.70
CA VAL A 5 2.73 3.19 -4.86
C VAL A 5 3.01 3.90 -3.55
N VAL A 6 2.33 3.50 -2.47
CA VAL A 6 2.52 4.14 -1.15
C VAL A 6 3.92 3.81 -0.64
N ASP A 7 4.63 4.82 -0.15
CA ASP A 7 5.91 4.64 0.52
C ASP A 7 5.74 4.78 2.04
N PRO A 8 5.51 3.67 2.78
CA PRO A 8 5.44 3.71 4.24
C PRO A 8 6.81 3.88 4.91
N GLY A 9 7.87 4.23 4.17
CA GLY A 9 9.25 4.28 4.67
C GLY A 9 9.96 2.92 4.64
N SER A 10 9.32 1.87 4.10
CA SER A 10 9.92 0.55 3.89
C SER A 10 9.46 -0.09 2.57
N GLY A 11 10.25 -1.02 2.06
CA GLY A 11 9.96 -1.76 0.82
C GLY A 11 10.93 -1.46 -0.32
N ASN A 12 10.94 -2.36 -1.31
CA ASN A 12 11.79 -2.24 -2.50
C ASN A 12 11.06 -1.48 -3.62
N LEU A 13 10.81 -0.19 -3.37
CA LEU A 13 9.98 0.66 -4.25
C LEU A 13 10.49 0.72 -5.69
N ALA A 14 11.81 0.80 -5.87
CA ALA A 14 12.42 0.82 -7.20
C ALA A 14 12.12 -0.47 -7.99
N SER A 15 12.06 -1.62 -7.32
CA SER A 15 11.70 -2.88 -7.97
C SER A 15 10.21 -2.97 -8.25
N VAL A 16 9.35 -2.43 -7.39
CA VAL A 16 7.90 -2.32 -7.65
C VAL A 16 7.64 -1.49 -8.91
N LEU A 17 8.27 -0.32 -9.04
CA LEU A 17 8.13 0.52 -10.24
C LEU A 17 8.62 -0.20 -11.50
N ARG A 18 9.81 -0.81 -11.48
CA ARG A 18 10.32 -1.60 -12.63
C ARG A 18 9.41 -2.77 -13.00
N ALA A 19 8.83 -3.44 -12.01
CA ALA A 19 7.89 -4.53 -12.25
C ALA A 19 6.60 -4.03 -12.91
N LEU A 20 6.09 -2.86 -12.49
CA LEU A 20 4.94 -2.21 -13.11
C LEU A 20 5.23 -1.77 -14.54
N ASP A 21 6.40 -1.18 -14.80
CA ASP A 21 6.80 -0.79 -16.16
C ASP A 21 6.85 -2.02 -17.09
N ARG A 22 7.45 -3.12 -16.61
CA ARG A 22 7.48 -4.38 -17.37
C ARG A 22 6.08 -4.96 -17.57
N ALA A 23 5.25 -5.00 -16.53
CA ALA A 23 3.89 -5.52 -16.62
C ALA A 23 3.02 -4.67 -17.56
N SER A 24 3.18 -3.35 -17.54
CA SER A 24 2.53 -2.39 -18.42
C SER A 24 2.90 -2.65 -19.88
N ALA A 25 4.19 -2.85 -20.17
CA ALA A 25 4.65 -3.21 -21.51
C ALA A 25 4.15 -4.58 -21.96
N MET A 26 4.18 -5.59 -21.09
CA MET A 26 3.74 -6.95 -21.42
C MET A 26 2.23 -7.06 -21.66
N ALA A 27 1.44 -6.29 -20.92
CA ALA A 27 -0.01 -6.28 -21.04
C ALA A 27 -0.51 -5.29 -22.11
N GLU A 28 0.38 -4.50 -22.71
CA GLU A 28 0.04 -3.39 -23.62
C GLU A 28 -0.96 -2.39 -23.00
N VAL A 29 -0.90 -2.20 -21.68
CA VAL A 29 -1.78 -1.28 -20.94
C VAL A 29 -0.93 -0.12 -20.42
N PRO A 30 -1.19 1.14 -20.80
CA PRO A 30 -0.41 2.28 -20.34
C PRO A 30 -0.66 2.56 -18.85
N VAL A 31 0.37 2.34 -18.04
CA VAL A 31 0.39 2.62 -16.60
C VAL A 31 1.36 3.78 -16.32
N ARG A 32 0.90 4.75 -15.53
CA ARG A 32 1.75 5.77 -14.93
C ARG A 32 1.81 5.48 -13.43
N ALA A 33 2.92 4.89 -12.99
CA ALA A 33 3.15 4.56 -11.59
C ALA A 33 4.15 5.54 -10.97
N ALA A 34 3.87 5.97 -9.74
CA ALA A 34 4.78 6.79 -8.97
C ALA A 34 4.72 6.40 -7.49
N THR A 35 5.86 6.50 -6.81
CA THR A 35 5.92 6.37 -5.35
C THR A 35 5.47 7.65 -4.70
N THR A 36 4.68 7.55 -3.64
CA THR A 36 4.16 8.73 -2.94
C THR A 36 4.05 8.54 -1.45
N ARG A 37 4.25 9.65 -0.73
CA ARG A 37 3.95 9.81 0.70
C ARG A 37 2.80 10.79 0.94
N ASP A 38 2.24 11.35 -0.13
CA ASP A 38 1.18 12.35 -0.07
C ASP A 38 -0.19 11.67 -0.25
N PRO A 39 -1.07 11.71 0.77
CA PRO A 39 -2.43 11.20 0.64
C PRO A 39 -3.22 11.87 -0.48
N ALA A 40 -2.94 13.13 -0.85
CA ALA A 40 -3.63 13.81 -1.94
C ALA A 40 -3.36 13.15 -3.31
N GLU A 41 -2.15 12.61 -3.52
CA GLU A 41 -1.84 11.84 -4.73
C GLU A 41 -2.54 10.47 -4.71
N VAL A 42 -2.55 9.81 -3.53
CA VAL A 42 -3.29 8.55 -3.35
C VAL A 42 -4.78 8.75 -3.57
N ALA A 43 -5.36 9.89 -3.19
CA ALA A 43 -6.77 10.22 -3.37
C ALA A 43 -7.18 10.40 -4.84
N GLN A 44 -6.22 10.63 -5.74
CA GLN A 44 -6.46 10.78 -7.18
C GLN A 44 -6.10 9.53 -7.99
N ALA A 45 -5.43 8.54 -7.40
CA ALA A 45 -4.98 7.36 -8.11
C ALA A 45 -6.14 6.45 -8.56
N ASP A 46 -6.01 5.79 -9.71
CA ASP A 46 -7.02 4.84 -10.21
C ASP A 46 -6.88 3.47 -9.52
N ARG A 47 -5.66 3.15 -9.06
CA ARG A 47 -5.27 1.92 -8.35
C ARG A 47 -4.20 2.24 -7.34
N ILE A 48 -4.14 1.46 -6.26
CA ILE A 48 -3.21 1.68 -5.15
C ILE A 48 -2.36 0.43 -4.95
N ILE A 49 -1.08 0.61 -4.70
CA ILE A 49 -0.17 -0.46 -4.29
C ILE A 49 0.41 -0.07 -2.94
N LEU A 50 0.29 -0.98 -1.97
CA LEU A 50 0.85 -0.85 -0.63
C LEU A 50 1.95 -1.91 -0.45
N PRO A 51 3.21 -1.58 -0.76
CA PRO A 51 4.34 -2.44 -0.47
C PRO A 51 4.70 -2.37 1.02
N GLY A 52 5.41 -3.39 1.50
CA GLY A 52 6.04 -3.34 2.82
C GLY A 52 7.17 -4.36 2.94
N GLN A 53 8.18 -4.03 3.75
CA GLN A 53 9.27 -4.91 4.12
C GLN A 53 9.60 -4.72 5.60
N GLY A 54 10.16 -5.75 6.23
CA GLY A 54 10.59 -5.74 7.63
C GLY A 54 9.48 -6.26 8.54
N ALA A 55 9.41 -5.73 9.76
CA ALA A 55 8.45 -6.21 10.73
C ALA A 55 7.05 -5.58 10.54
N PHE A 56 6.00 -6.32 10.90
CA PHE A 56 4.60 -5.85 10.85
C PHE A 56 4.44 -4.47 11.52
N ALA A 57 4.96 -4.35 12.73
CA ALA A 57 4.84 -3.14 13.52
C ALA A 57 5.62 -1.96 12.92
N ALA A 58 6.75 -2.23 12.25
CA ALA A 58 7.52 -1.17 11.59
C ALA A 58 6.78 -0.62 10.37
N CYS A 59 6.17 -1.49 9.57
CA CYS A 59 5.37 -1.09 8.42
C CYS A 59 4.12 -0.29 8.84
N MET A 60 3.39 -0.76 9.86
CA MET A 60 2.23 -0.01 10.39
C MET A 60 2.61 1.37 10.93
N ARG A 61 3.70 1.47 11.72
CA ARG A 61 4.19 2.77 12.21
C ARG A 61 4.57 3.70 11.07
N GLY A 62 5.25 3.17 10.06
CA GLY A 62 5.64 3.94 8.88
C GLY A 62 4.45 4.50 8.11
N LEU A 63 3.39 3.70 7.95
CA LEU A 63 2.14 4.13 7.33
C LEU A 63 1.39 5.17 8.18
N GLN A 64 1.28 4.94 9.49
CA GLN A 64 0.62 5.86 10.44
C GLN A 64 1.36 7.19 10.61
N ALA A 65 2.67 7.22 10.35
CA ALA A 65 3.47 8.44 10.38
C ALA A 65 3.17 9.38 9.20
N LEU A 66 2.42 8.93 8.18
CA LEU A 66 1.96 9.74 7.05
C LEU A 66 0.57 10.33 7.37
N PRO A 67 0.47 11.63 7.72
CA PRO A 67 -0.79 12.21 8.17
C PRO A 67 -1.88 12.10 7.10
N GLY A 68 -3.05 11.56 7.44
CA GLY A 68 -4.18 11.43 6.49
C GLY A 68 -4.09 10.23 5.55
N MET A 69 -3.00 9.45 5.58
CA MET A 69 -2.81 8.33 4.65
C MET A 69 -3.76 7.17 4.94
N VAL A 70 -3.90 6.78 6.21
CA VAL A 70 -4.81 5.68 6.59
C VAL A 70 -6.25 6.03 6.26
N GLU A 71 -6.68 7.25 6.60
CA GLU A 71 -8.03 7.75 6.31
C GLU A 71 -8.30 7.81 4.81
N THR A 72 -7.31 8.23 4.02
CA THR A 72 -7.41 8.24 2.56
C THR A 72 -7.52 6.83 2.00
N LEU A 73 -6.70 5.90 2.49
CA LEU A 73 -6.75 4.48 2.10
C LEU A 73 -8.09 3.85 2.42
N GLU A 74 -8.63 4.07 3.62
CA GLU A 74 -9.97 3.65 4.03
C GLU A 74 -11.03 4.19 3.06
N SER A 75 -11.03 5.50 2.82
CA SER A 75 -12.00 6.14 1.93
C SER A 75 -11.92 5.60 0.49
N ARG A 76 -10.71 5.53 -0.09
CA ARG A 76 -10.53 5.07 -1.48
C ARG A 76 -10.83 3.59 -1.63
N VAL A 77 -10.32 2.74 -0.74
CA VAL A 77 -10.39 1.28 -0.92
C VAL A 77 -11.69 0.72 -0.37
N ARG A 78 -12.02 1.05 0.89
CA ARG A 78 -13.17 0.43 1.59
C ARG A 78 -14.49 1.09 1.22
N ALA A 79 -14.52 2.42 1.10
CA ALA A 79 -15.77 3.12 0.78
C ALA A 79 -16.01 3.23 -0.74
N GLN A 80 -14.99 3.54 -1.54
CA GLN A 80 -15.15 3.76 -2.99
C GLN A 80 -14.81 2.53 -3.85
N GLY A 81 -14.26 1.45 -3.26
CA GLY A 81 -13.95 0.23 -3.98
C GLY A 81 -12.75 0.33 -4.93
N VAL A 82 -11.85 1.31 -4.73
CA VAL A 82 -10.63 1.44 -5.52
C VAL A 82 -9.73 0.23 -5.25
N PRO A 83 -9.32 -0.54 -6.27
CA PRO A 83 -8.51 -1.73 -6.04
C PRO A 83 -7.15 -1.39 -5.44
N LEU A 84 -6.80 -2.12 -4.37
CA LEU A 84 -5.51 -2.08 -3.70
C LEU A 84 -4.79 -3.43 -3.80
N LEU A 85 -3.50 -3.40 -4.12
CA LEU A 85 -2.61 -4.55 -4.04
C LEU A 85 -1.62 -4.35 -2.88
N GLY A 86 -1.75 -5.16 -1.84
CA GLY A 86 -0.75 -5.27 -0.78
C GLY A 86 0.38 -6.21 -1.21
N ILE A 87 1.64 -5.86 -0.93
CA ILE A 87 2.80 -6.71 -1.25
C ILE A 87 3.59 -7.03 0.02
N CYS A 88 3.81 -8.31 0.28
CA CYS A 88 4.54 -8.83 1.45
C CYS A 88 3.95 -8.28 2.76
N VAL A 89 4.70 -7.53 3.57
CA VAL A 89 4.19 -6.96 4.82
C VAL A 89 3.05 -5.98 4.56
N GLY A 90 3.06 -5.28 3.42
CA GLY A 90 1.96 -4.41 3.00
C GLY A 90 0.63 -5.15 2.79
N MET A 91 0.68 -6.45 2.47
CA MET A 91 -0.50 -7.33 2.48
C MET A 91 -0.88 -7.75 3.90
N GLN A 92 0.10 -8.08 4.75
CA GLN A 92 -0.15 -8.55 6.11
C GLN A 92 -0.86 -7.49 6.96
N ILE A 93 -0.46 -6.23 6.83
CA ILE A 93 -1.07 -5.14 7.61
C ILE A 93 -2.53 -4.85 7.26
N LEU A 94 -3.09 -5.47 6.21
CA LEU A 94 -4.52 -5.44 5.92
C LEU A 94 -5.34 -6.27 6.93
N ALA A 95 -4.69 -7.19 7.66
CA ALA A 95 -5.31 -8.02 8.69
C ALA A 95 -5.66 -7.23 9.95
N GLU A 96 -6.31 -7.88 10.93
CA GLU A 96 -6.73 -7.25 12.20
C GLU A 96 -5.53 -6.95 13.10
N ARG A 97 -4.53 -7.83 13.13
CA ARG A 97 -3.33 -7.66 13.95
C ARG A 97 -2.17 -8.46 13.37
N GLY A 98 -0.96 -8.18 13.85
CA GLY A 98 0.22 -9.02 13.67
C GLY A 98 0.81 -9.42 15.03
N LEU A 99 1.39 -10.61 15.11
CA LEU A 99 1.94 -11.19 16.35
C LEU A 99 3.48 -11.12 16.43
N GLU A 100 4.12 -10.66 15.36
CA GLU A 100 5.57 -10.57 15.26
C GLU A 100 6.13 -9.52 16.26
N HIS A 101 6.99 -9.98 17.18
CA HIS A 101 7.58 -9.16 18.24
C HIS A 101 6.54 -8.50 19.18
N GLY A 102 5.34 -9.08 19.30
CA GLY A 102 4.24 -8.58 20.12
C GLY A 102 2.97 -8.38 19.29
N VAL A 103 1.88 -8.01 19.95
CA VAL A 103 0.59 -7.78 19.28
C VAL A 103 0.52 -6.34 18.79
N THR A 104 0.42 -6.16 17.47
CA THR A 104 0.25 -4.83 16.84
C THR A 104 -1.05 -4.79 16.04
N PRO A 105 -1.92 -3.79 16.24
CA PRO A 105 -3.10 -3.60 15.40
C PRO A 105 -2.73 -3.35 13.93
N GLY A 106 -3.43 -4.02 13.01
CA GLY A 106 -3.38 -3.73 11.57
C GLY A 106 -4.46 -2.74 11.15
N LEU A 107 -4.74 -2.69 9.85
CA LEU A 107 -5.85 -1.91 9.30
C LEU A 107 -7.22 -2.56 9.54
N GLY A 108 -7.26 -3.87 9.81
CA GLY A 108 -8.50 -4.57 10.15
C GLY A 108 -9.49 -4.71 9.00
N TRP A 109 -9.01 -4.71 7.75
CA TRP A 109 -9.87 -4.84 6.57
C TRP A 109 -10.25 -6.28 6.27
N ILE A 110 -9.38 -7.20 6.65
CA ILE A 110 -9.49 -8.64 6.46
C ILE A 110 -9.35 -9.32 7.82
N ARG A 111 -10.22 -10.28 8.12
CA ARG A 111 -10.15 -11.04 9.37
C ARG A 111 -8.89 -11.91 9.39
N GLY A 112 -8.23 -12.00 10.55
CA GLY A 112 -7.02 -12.81 10.72
C GLY A 112 -5.89 -12.10 11.47
N GLU A 113 -4.83 -12.86 11.72
CA GLU A 113 -3.61 -12.46 12.45
C GLU A 113 -2.32 -12.94 11.78
#